data_AF-A0A182E135-F1
#
_entry.id   AF-A0A182E135-F1
#
_cell.length_a   1.000
_cell.length_b   1.000
_cell.length_c   1.000
_cell.angle_alpha   90.00
_cell.angle_beta   90.00
_cell.angle_gamma   90.00
#
_symmetry.space_group_name_H-M   'P 1'
#
loop_
_entity.id
_entity.type
_entity.pdbx_description
1 polymer ?
#
loop_
_entity_poly.entity_id
_entity_poly.type
_entity_poly.pdbx_seq_one_letter_code
_entity_poly.pdbx_strand_id
1 'polypeptide(L)'
;MSMNEKSSKIDVSQCSGEYWMSNLPEEVTRKPLVCLAIPGSHDSFTHLLFDKYPVANDEGRFIREIGRFRLVRRFIRRWAITQRFSVTKQLYAGVRYFDIRLTIPLSTKLNGVRVLHALYGDCIEQLLLYINIFLDAHPREIVILDFNHLYNFNSNEYIKFLEMVENVFGRKLCLRGKDITKISLASMWQLGYQVITISAAETTTHQSTSWIWDSSCIISPYANVDRNDKLVKFLNRTLRDHRQGPRNVFFVTQAILTVKWDKEKSDPEQYRFVDLCDEIAIKSNGHIAGEQFIIERCKECCILLLDHLAAVNIDDCEECFIVIGPCKGSVFIRDCKNIALFTICQQFRSRDCSNIDVFLFCTTKPIIESSKLMRFRSLALSYDKLEEHITKASLSPFTNNWSNVHDFTPEDVSNFEICCTEYDQIKKMDIVKDIENIQFIREQSVLPLYTIANNAIGKDFDNSLVLQKMLILCMERANEALLSFYDRILKFLRKILAQGAQLITTKDMIIRKKELPSSFISKYIKSSGRLVTLEIAWNEEEVKRNIRMASDTMKVVEDRDFEHYRANLYRFAQMQTEIC
;
A
#
# COMPACT_ATOMS: atom_id res chain seq x y z
N MET A 1 -12.67 -24.78 -45.52
CA MET A 1 -14.09 -24.52 -45.17
C MET A 1 -14.10 -23.44 -44.10
N SER A 2 -14.38 -22.19 -44.48
CA SER A 2 -14.44 -21.06 -43.56
C SER A 2 -15.69 -21.14 -42.69
N MET A 3 -15.52 -21.22 -41.37
CA MET A 3 -16.62 -21.03 -40.44
C MET A 3 -16.93 -19.53 -40.34
N ASN A 4 -18.13 -19.16 -40.81
CA ASN A 4 -18.71 -17.84 -40.70
C ASN A 4 -19.03 -17.53 -39.23
N GLU A 5 -18.27 -16.64 -38.59
CA GLU A 5 -18.70 -15.93 -37.39
C GLU A 5 -19.69 -14.83 -37.78
N LYS A 6 -20.99 -15.14 -37.74
CA LYS A 6 -22.02 -14.11 -37.60
C LYS A 6 -22.22 -13.83 -36.11
N SER A 7 -21.31 -13.01 -35.56
CA SER A 7 -21.60 -12.27 -34.32
C SER A 7 -22.64 -11.20 -34.66
N SER A 8 -23.89 -11.43 -34.26
CA SER A 8 -24.90 -10.39 -34.23
C SER A 8 -24.46 -9.32 -33.24
N LYS A 9 -23.96 -8.19 -33.75
CA LYS A 9 -23.76 -6.97 -32.96
C LYS A 9 -25.09 -6.59 -32.31
N ILE A 10 -25.22 -6.84 -31.01
CA ILE A 10 -26.28 -6.28 -30.20
C ILE A 10 -26.05 -4.77 -30.17
N ASP A 11 -27.02 -4.02 -30.66
CA ASP A 11 -26.98 -2.56 -30.69
C ASP A 11 -27.12 -2.02 -29.26
N VAL A 12 -26.00 -1.64 -28.65
CA VAL A 12 -25.89 -1.27 -27.21
C VAL A 12 -26.61 0.07 -26.92
N SER A 13 -27.07 0.80 -27.94
CA SER A 13 -27.82 2.06 -27.77
C SER A 13 -29.31 1.90 -27.42
N GLN A 14 -29.83 0.68 -27.26
CA GLN A 14 -31.28 0.46 -27.05
C GLN A 14 -31.69 -0.28 -25.77
N CYS A 15 -30.76 -0.67 -24.88
CA CYS A 15 -31.14 -1.25 -23.58
C CYS A 15 -31.12 -0.17 -22.48
N SER A 16 -32.27 0.51 -22.27
CA SER A 16 -32.46 1.22 -21.00
C SER A 16 -32.64 0.18 -19.89
N GLY A 17 -31.81 0.23 -18.84
CA GLY A 17 -31.95 -0.61 -17.65
C GLY A 17 -33.25 -0.34 -16.87
N GLU A 18 -34.00 0.68 -17.26
CA GLU A 18 -35.24 1.10 -16.63
C GLU A 18 -36.37 0.08 -16.78
N TYR A 19 -36.55 -0.54 -17.95
CA TYR A 19 -37.69 -1.42 -18.27
C TYR A 19 -37.27 -2.86 -18.62
N TRP A 20 -36.09 -3.31 -18.17
CA TRP A 20 -35.52 -4.54 -18.69
C TRP A 20 -36.36 -5.78 -18.34
N MET A 21 -37.00 -5.85 -17.16
CA MET A 21 -37.87 -6.97 -16.80
C MET A 21 -39.15 -6.96 -17.62
N SER A 22 -39.70 -5.76 -17.86
CA SER A 22 -40.90 -5.52 -18.66
C SER A 22 -40.72 -5.96 -20.12
N ASN A 23 -39.51 -5.83 -20.65
CA ASN A 23 -39.15 -6.11 -22.03
C ASN A 23 -38.69 -7.57 -22.27
N LEU A 24 -38.68 -8.42 -21.24
CA LEU A 24 -38.32 -9.83 -21.40
C LEU A 24 -39.37 -10.59 -22.24
N PRO A 25 -38.94 -11.56 -23.08
CA PRO A 25 -39.86 -12.44 -23.78
C PRO A 25 -40.77 -13.20 -22.81
N GLU A 26 -42.01 -13.48 -23.23
CA GLU A 26 -43.01 -14.14 -22.39
C GLU A 26 -42.56 -15.53 -21.88
N GLU A 27 -41.78 -16.26 -22.69
CA GLU A 27 -41.19 -17.53 -22.30
C GLU A 27 -40.23 -17.41 -21.10
N VAL A 28 -39.58 -16.25 -20.96
CA VAL A 28 -38.67 -15.94 -19.85
C VAL A 28 -39.44 -15.44 -18.64
N THR A 29 -40.47 -14.61 -18.82
CA THR A 29 -41.26 -14.04 -17.71
C THR A 29 -42.06 -15.09 -16.95
N ARG A 30 -42.39 -16.22 -17.59
CA ARG A 30 -43.06 -17.37 -16.96
C ARG A 30 -42.11 -18.32 -16.23
N LYS A 31 -40.79 -18.19 -16.39
CA LYS A 31 -39.81 -19.01 -15.66
C LYS A 31 -39.76 -18.57 -14.19
N PRO A 32 -39.39 -19.50 -13.28
CA PRO A 32 -39.11 -19.14 -11.89
C PRO A 32 -38.08 -18.00 -11.80
N LEU A 33 -38.29 -17.05 -10.90
CA LEU A 33 -37.38 -15.91 -10.67
C LEU A 33 -35.96 -16.36 -10.34
N VAL A 34 -35.82 -17.48 -9.62
CA VAL A 34 -34.52 -18.09 -9.29
C VAL A 34 -33.71 -18.54 -10.52
N CYS A 35 -34.33 -18.61 -11.70
CA CYS A 35 -33.66 -18.91 -12.96
C CYS A 35 -33.21 -17.66 -13.73
N LEU A 36 -33.54 -16.45 -13.26
CA LEU A 36 -33.18 -15.19 -13.92
C LEU A 36 -31.87 -14.64 -13.36
N ALA A 37 -31.03 -14.12 -14.27
CA ALA A 37 -29.87 -13.33 -13.89
C ALA A 37 -30.33 -11.89 -13.62
N ILE A 38 -30.29 -11.49 -12.35
CA ILE A 38 -30.80 -10.20 -11.89
C ILE A 38 -29.62 -9.33 -11.43
N PRO A 39 -29.41 -8.11 -11.97
CA PRO A 39 -28.38 -7.20 -11.49
C PRO A 39 -28.62 -6.78 -10.05
N GLY A 40 -27.56 -6.87 -9.24
CA GLY A 40 -27.59 -6.63 -7.80
C GLY A 40 -26.61 -5.58 -7.32
N SER A 41 -26.83 -5.06 -6.11
CA SER A 41 -25.99 -4.05 -5.46
C SER A 41 -25.58 -4.53 -4.06
N HIS A 42 -24.28 -4.62 -3.81
CA HIS A 42 -23.68 -5.06 -2.54
C HIS A 42 -23.54 -3.90 -1.56
N ASP A 43 -23.86 -4.14 -0.28
CA ASP A 43 -23.97 -3.11 0.76
C ASP A 43 -24.69 -1.87 0.20
N SER A 44 -25.92 -2.11 -0.25
CA SER A 44 -26.76 -1.14 -0.92
C SER A 44 -26.96 0.11 -0.09
N PHE A 45 -27.19 1.24 -0.79
CA PHE A 45 -27.49 2.54 -0.21
C PHE A 45 -26.34 3.22 0.56
N THR A 46 -25.10 2.73 0.43
CA THR A 46 -23.90 3.35 1.01
C THR A 46 -23.41 4.62 0.29
N HIS A 47 -24.16 5.15 -0.68
CA HIS A 47 -23.81 6.40 -1.39
C HIS A 47 -23.60 7.59 -0.45
N LEU A 48 -24.38 7.65 0.63
CA LEU A 48 -24.27 8.68 1.64
C LEU A 48 -24.04 8.04 3.02
N LEU A 49 -22.81 8.19 3.52
CA LEU A 49 -22.41 7.80 4.86
C LEU A 49 -21.92 9.01 5.63
N PHE A 50 -22.34 9.15 6.88
CA PHE A 50 -22.11 10.33 7.70
C PHE A 50 -20.80 10.21 8.51
N ASP A 51 -19.85 11.11 8.25
CA ASP A 51 -18.60 11.24 9.02
C ASP A 51 -18.74 12.10 10.31
N LYS A 52 -19.92 12.70 10.52
CA LYS A 52 -20.22 13.55 11.68
C LYS A 52 -20.62 12.77 12.92
N TYR A 53 -21.09 11.54 12.77
CA TYR A 53 -21.44 10.65 13.88
C TYR A 53 -20.30 9.67 14.18
N PRO A 54 -20.30 9.02 15.35
CA PRO A 54 -19.34 7.95 15.65
C PRO A 54 -19.40 6.82 14.61
N VAL A 55 -18.33 6.03 14.55
CA VAL A 55 -18.28 4.79 13.77
C VAL A 55 -19.47 3.90 14.15
N ALA A 56 -20.08 3.28 13.15
CA ALA A 56 -21.22 2.40 13.35
C ALA A 56 -20.80 1.12 14.08
N ASN A 57 -21.80 0.39 14.53
CA ASN A 57 -21.68 -0.71 15.48
C ASN A 57 -21.31 -2.06 14.84
N ASP A 58 -21.25 -2.13 13.51
CA ASP A 58 -20.77 -3.27 12.75
C ASP A 58 -19.24 -3.46 12.82
N GLU A 59 -18.51 -2.42 13.23
CA GLU A 59 -17.05 -2.42 13.31
C GLU A 59 -16.50 -2.80 14.68
N GLY A 60 -15.31 -3.40 14.71
CA GLY A 60 -14.62 -3.82 15.93
C GLY A 60 -14.24 -2.66 16.87
N ARG A 61 -13.96 -2.98 18.14
CA ARG A 61 -13.63 -1.98 19.19
C ARG A 61 -12.50 -1.03 18.76
N PHE A 62 -11.48 -1.56 18.08
CA PHE A 62 -10.32 -0.78 17.61
C PHE A 62 -10.70 0.31 16.59
N ILE A 63 -11.44 -0.04 15.53
CA ILE A 63 -11.89 0.91 14.51
C ILE A 63 -12.80 1.97 15.12
N ARG A 64 -13.68 1.58 16.07
CA ARG A 64 -14.52 2.54 16.81
C ARG A 64 -13.70 3.49 17.68
N GLU A 65 -12.58 3.04 18.24
CA GLU A 65 -11.68 3.83 19.09
C GLU A 65 -10.86 4.86 18.29
N ILE A 66 -10.18 4.43 17.22
CA ILE A 66 -9.44 5.34 16.33
C ILE A 66 -10.39 6.28 15.57
N GLY A 67 -11.60 5.81 15.31
CA GLY A 67 -12.68 6.55 14.66
C GLY A 67 -13.28 7.67 15.52
N ARG A 68 -12.78 7.94 16.73
CA ARG A 68 -13.14 9.13 17.52
C ARG A 68 -12.75 10.44 16.83
N PHE A 69 -11.69 10.42 16.02
CA PHE A 69 -11.24 11.57 15.25
C PHE A 69 -12.03 11.71 13.94
N ARG A 70 -12.59 12.90 13.68
CA ARG A 70 -13.39 13.17 12.47
C ARG A 70 -12.59 12.98 11.17
N LEU A 71 -11.29 13.29 11.19
CA LEU A 71 -10.42 13.07 10.04
C LEU A 71 -10.31 11.58 9.68
N VAL A 72 -10.19 10.69 10.67
CA VAL A 72 -10.16 9.24 10.47
C VAL A 72 -11.49 8.75 9.86
N ARG A 73 -12.62 9.27 10.34
CA ARG A 73 -13.95 8.93 9.77
C ARG A 73 -14.11 9.35 8.29
N ARG A 74 -13.44 10.43 7.86
CA ARG A 74 -13.40 10.80 6.42
C ARG A 74 -12.67 9.76 5.58
N PHE A 75 -11.62 9.16 6.12
CA PHE A 75 -10.93 8.06 5.46
C PHE A 75 -11.80 6.81 5.44
N ILE A 76 -12.33 6.38 6.60
CA ILE A 76 -13.25 5.22 6.72
C ILE A 76 -14.39 5.35 5.71
N ARG A 77 -15.01 6.54 5.59
CA ARG A 77 -16.08 6.80 4.62
C ARG A 77 -15.69 6.48 3.18
N ARG A 78 -14.46 6.79 2.75
CA ARG A 78 -14.01 6.50 1.37
C ARG A 78 -13.91 5.01 1.10
N TRP A 79 -13.63 4.22 2.14
CA TRP A 79 -13.54 2.75 2.05
C TRP A 79 -14.90 2.08 2.18
N ALA A 80 -15.77 2.63 3.01
CA ALA A 80 -17.09 2.08 3.29
C ALA A 80 -18.13 2.31 2.18
N ILE A 81 -17.93 3.28 1.30
CA ILE A 81 -18.84 3.51 0.17
C ILE A 81 -18.63 2.41 -0.88
N THR A 82 -19.61 1.51 -1.02
CA THR A 82 -19.62 0.46 -2.07
C THR A 82 -20.41 0.94 -3.30
N GLN A 83 -21.36 1.87 -3.13
CA GLN A 83 -22.21 2.39 -4.20
C GLN A 83 -22.05 3.90 -4.35
N ARG A 84 -21.77 4.40 -5.56
CA ARG A 84 -21.70 5.85 -5.83
C ARG A 84 -23.04 6.47 -6.23
N PHE A 85 -23.96 5.65 -6.75
CA PHE A 85 -25.27 6.10 -7.23
C PHE A 85 -26.32 6.02 -6.14
N SER A 86 -27.25 6.98 -6.13
CA SER A 86 -28.45 6.91 -5.31
C SER A 86 -29.33 5.72 -5.71
N VAL A 87 -30.24 5.30 -4.82
CA VAL A 87 -31.18 4.20 -5.09
C VAL A 87 -31.95 4.39 -6.40
N THR A 88 -32.45 5.61 -6.66
CA THR A 88 -33.14 5.95 -7.90
C THR A 88 -32.25 5.70 -9.12
N LYS A 89 -31.01 6.20 -9.11
CA LYS A 89 -30.08 6.01 -10.24
C LYS A 89 -29.73 4.53 -10.44
N GLN A 90 -29.60 3.75 -9.37
CA GLN A 90 -29.38 2.30 -9.46
C GLN A 90 -30.56 1.58 -10.13
N LEU A 91 -31.80 1.97 -9.79
CA LEU A 91 -33.02 1.42 -10.42
C LEU A 91 -33.06 1.74 -11.93
N TYR A 92 -32.83 2.98 -12.35
CA TYR A 92 -32.78 3.34 -13.77
C TYR A 92 -31.63 2.65 -14.53
N ALA A 93 -30.54 2.31 -13.82
CA ALA A 93 -29.43 1.53 -14.39
C ALA A 93 -29.73 0.01 -14.50
N GLY A 94 -30.83 -0.47 -13.93
CA GLY A 94 -31.27 -1.86 -14.01
C GLY A 94 -31.03 -2.73 -12.78
N VAL A 95 -30.55 -2.16 -11.67
CA VAL A 95 -30.42 -2.88 -10.39
C VAL A 95 -31.80 -3.24 -9.86
N ARG A 96 -32.00 -4.52 -9.50
CA ARG A 96 -33.26 -5.03 -8.92
C ARG A 96 -33.06 -5.89 -7.68
N TYR A 97 -31.84 -6.27 -7.34
CA TYR A 97 -31.50 -6.90 -6.05
C TYR A 97 -30.68 -5.93 -5.19
N PHE A 98 -31.10 -5.73 -3.94
CA PHE A 98 -30.41 -4.86 -2.98
C PHE A 98 -30.05 -5.68 -1.73
N ASP A 99 -28.75 -5.87 -1.48
CA ASP A 99 -28.19 -6.43 -0.24
C ASP A 99 -28.02 -5.30 0.79
N ILE A 100 -28.77 -5.35 1.89
CA ILE A 100 -28.99 -4.20 2.79
C ILE A 100 -28.57 -4.55 4.21
N ARG A 101 -27.74 -3.68 4.80
CA ARG A 101 -27.39 -3.69 6.22
C ARG A 101 -28.13 -2.59 6.97
N LEU A 102 -28.78 -2.93 8.07
CA LEU A 102 -29.57 -2.01 8.89
C LEU A 102 -29.10 -2.01 10.35
N THR A 103 -29.28 -0.87 11.02
CA THR A 103 -29.08 -0.74 12.46
C THR A 103 -30.13 0.14 13.11
N ILE A 104 -30.38 -0.16 14.38
CA ILE A 104 -30.93 0.81 15.33
C ILE A 104 -29.75 1.62 15.89
N PRO A 105 -29.63 2.92 15.56
CA PRO A 105 -28.50 3.73 15.98
C PRO A 105 -28.39 3.82 17.51
N LEU A 106 -27.17 3.64 18.04
CA LEU A 106 -26.90 3.90 19.47
C LEU A 106 -26.82 5.39 19.78
N SER A 107 -26.63 6.23 18.76
CA SER A 107 -26.55 7.68 18.94
C SER A 107 -27.95 8.28 19.06
N THR A 108 -28.23 8.94 20.18
CA THR A 108 -29.49 9.68 20.42
C THR A 108 -29.73 10.84 19.44
N LYS A 109 -28.74 11.20 18.63
CA LYS A 109 -28.86 12.22 17.57
C LYS A 109 -29.41 11.67 16.25
N LEU A 110 -29.53 10.34 16.15
CA LEU A 110 -30.01 9.64 14.97
C LEU A 110 -31.26 8.85 15.36
N ASN A 111 -32.37 9.16 14.70
CA ASN A 111 -33.62 8.44 14.87
C ASN A 111 -33.87 7.53 13.67
N GLY A 112 -34.76 6.55 13.88
CA GLY A 112 -35.22 5.60 12.88
C GLY A 112 -34.19 4.52 12.55
N VAL A 113 -34.64 3.53 11.79
CA VAL A 113 -33.80 2.46 11.25
C VAL A 113 -32.91 3.03 10.15
N ARG A 114 -31.60 2.75 10.20
CA ARG A 114 -30.63 3.33 9.27
C ARG A 114 -29.83 2.29 8.54
N VAL A 115 -29.48 2.61 7.30
CA VAL A 115 -28.46 1.86 6.55
C VAL A 115 -27.08 2.14 7.15
N LEU A 116 -26.16 1.19 7.01
CA LEU A 116 -24.79 1.37 7.50
C LEU A 116 -23.78 0.53 6.72
N HIS A 117 -22.53 0.98 6.79
CA HIS A 117 -21.33 0.18 6.56
C HIS A 117 -20.17 0.95 7.16
N ALA A 118 -19.62 0.50 8.29
CA ALA A 118 -18.68 1.20 9.18
C ALA A 118 -19.11 2.60 9.71
N LEU A 119 -20.06 3.26 9.07
CA LEU A 119 -20.64 4.56 9.38
C LEU A 119 -22.14 4.50 9.14
N TYR A 120 -22.89 5.38 9.80
CA TYR A 120 -24.34 5.51 9.61
C TYR A 120 -24.68 6.22 8.31
N GLY A 121 -25.71 5.76 7.60
CA GLY A 121 -26.28 6.41 6.43
C GLY A 121 -27.71 6.89 6.62
N ASP A 122 -28.42 6.98 5.49
CA ASP A 122 -29.80 7.47 5.42
C ASP A 122 -30.81 6.58 6.16
N CYS A 123 -31.99 7.16 6.44
CA CYS A 123 -33.13 6.41 6.96
C CYS A 123 -33.62 5.43 5.89
N ILE A 124 -33.82 4.17 6.26
CA ILE A 124 -34.27 3.14 5.31
C ILE A 124 -35.65 3.47 4.72
N GLU A 125 -36.56 4.03 5.52
CA GLU A 125 -37.91 4.40 5.09
C GLU A 125 -37.90 5.32 3.87
N GLN A 126 -37.05 6.36 3.88
CA GLN A 126 -36.91 7.28 2.76
C GLN A 126 -36.44 6.56 1.48
N LEU A 127 -35.52 5.61 1.63
CA LEU A 127 -34.98 4.84 0.50
C LEU A 127 -36.04 3.90 -0.07
N LEU A 128 -36.83 3.24 0.78
CA LEU A 128 -37.95 2.40 0.36
C LEU A 128 -39.05 3.21 -0.32
N LEU A 129 -39.34 4.43 0.13
CA LEU A 129 -40.27 5.34 -0.54
C LEU A 129 -39.81 5.69 -1.96
N TYR A 130 -38.51 5.94 -2.17
CA TYR A 130 -37.98 6.17 -3.53
C TYR A 130 -38.10 4.93 -4.42
N ILE A 131 -37.92 3.74 -3.87
CA ILE A 131 -38.17 2.48 -4.58
C ILE A 131 -39.65 2.37 -4.93
N ASN A 132 -40.56 2.66 -3.98
CA ASN A 132 -42.00 2.58 -4.22
C ASN A 132 -42.47 3.54 -5.32
N ILE A 133 -41.96 4.77 -5.34
CA ILE A 133 -42.23 5.74 -6.42
C ILE A 133 -41.79 5.20 -7.78
N PHE A 134 -40.62 4.54 -7.85
CA PHE A 134 -40.17 3.89 -9.08
C PHE A 134 -41.12 2.76 -9.48
N LEU A 135 -41.52 1.91 -8.55
CA LEU A 135 -42.43 0.78 -8.81
C LEU A 135 -43.84 1.24 -9.26
N ASP A 136 -44.35 2.35 -8.73
CA ASP A 136 -45.60 2.96 -9.18
C ASP A 136 -45.54 3.38 -10.66
N ALA A 137 -44.40 3.95 -11.08
CA ALA A 137 -44.18 4.32 -12.47
C ALA A 137 -43.86 3.11 -13.38
N HIS A 138 -43.47 1.97 -12.81
CA HIS A 138 -42.98 0.79 -13.53
C HIS A 138 -43.68 -0.49 -13.04
N PRO A 139 -44.98 -0.69 -13.36
CA PRO A 139 -45.80 -1.76 -12.77
C PRO A 139 -45.33 -3.19 -13.09
N ARG A 140 -44.45 -3.36 -14.09
CA ARG A 140 -43.86 -4.65 -14.47
C ARG A 140 -42.41 -4.84 -14.01
N GLU A 141 -41.85 -3.88 -13.29
CA GLU A 141 -40.55 -4.04 -12.65
C GLU A 141 -40.72 -4.57 -11.22
N ILE A 142 -39.77 -5.41 -10.80
CA ILE A 142 -39.81 -6.10 -9.50
C ILE A 142 -38.47 -5.94 -8.80
N VAL A 143 -38.49 -5.68 -7.50
CA VAL A 143 -37.28 -5.59 -6.67
C VAL A 143 -37.23 -6.68 -5.62
N ILE A 144 -36.01 -7.10 -5.28
CA ILE A 144 -35.69 -8.00 -4.19
C ILE A 144 -34.90 -7.18 -3.16
N LEU A 145 -35.46 -7.07 -1.96
CA LEU A 145 -34.86 -6.37 -0.83
C LEU A 145 -34.36 -7.41 0.18
N ASP A 146 -33.05 -7.54 0.31
CA ASP A 146 -32.42 -8.50 1.21
C ASP A 146 -31.88 -7.77 2.43
N PHE A 147 -32.62 -7.81 3.53
CA PHE A 147 -32.21 -7.29 4.83
C PHE A 147 -31.29 -8.29 5.52
N ASN A 148 -30.11 -8.44 4.95
CA ASN A 148 -29.12 -9.47 5.25
C ASN A 148 -28.52 -9.33 6.66
N HIS A 149 -28.25 -8.08 7.09
CA HIS A 149 -27.70 -7.83 8.43
C HIS A 149 -28.54 -6.81 9.21
N LEU A 150 -28.99 -7.20 10.41
CA LEU A 150 -29.81 -6.40 11.32
C LEU A 150 -29.07 -6.21 12.65
N TYR A 151 -28.45 -5.05 12.85
CA TYR A 151 -27.69 -4.76 14.06
C TYR A 151 -28.52 -3.98 15.09
N ASN A 152 -28.40 -4.37 16.37
CA ASN A 152 -29.13 -3.77 17.50
C ASN A 152 -30.67 -3.81 17.40
N PHE A 153 -31.23 -4.72 16.61
CA PHE A 153 -32.68 -4.92 16.59
C PHE A 153 -33.11 -5.74 17.81
N ASN A 154 -34.11 -5.24 18.53
CA ASN A 154 -34.90 -6.05 19.44
C ASN A 154 -36.26 -6.37 18.78
N SER A 155 -37.05 -7.25 19.39
CA SER A 155 -38.33 -7.70 18.82
C SER A 155 -39.30 -6.54 18.52
N ASN A 156 -39.35 -5.51 19.37
CA ASN A 156 -40.25 -4.37 19.18
C ASN A 156 -39.80 -3.46 18.03
N GLU A 157 -38.50 -3.18 17.94
CA GLU A 157 -37.94 -2.40 16.82
C GLU A 157 -38.08 -3.16 15.49
N TYR A 158 -37.98 -4.49 15.52
CA TYR A 158 -38.23 -5.31 14.35
C TYR A 158 -39.70 -5.28 13.91
N ILE A 159 -40.66 -5.36 14.84
CA ILE A 159 -42.10 -5.20 14.55
C ILE A 159 -42.36 -3.85 13.87
N LYS A 160 -41.90 -2.75 14.46
CA LYS A 160 -42.05 -1.40 13.88
C LYS A 160 -41.44 -1.29 12.49
N PHE A 161 -40.30 -1.95 12.27
CA PHE A 161 -39.66 -2.00 10.97
C PHE A 161 -40.53 -2.72 9.93
N LEU A 162 -41.12 -3.87 10.28
CA LEU A 162 -42.04 -4.59 9.40
C LEU A 162 -43.29 -3.75 9.08
N GLU A 163 -43.90 -3.12 10.09
CA GLU A 163 -45.04 -2.21 9.90
C GLU A 163 -44.69 -1.04 8.95
N MET A 164 -43.49 -0.48 9.07
CA MET A 164 -43.01 0.57 8.15
C MET A 164 -42.89 0.04 6.72
N VAL A 165 -42.33 -1.15 6.50
CA VAL A 165 -42.22 -1.76 5.17
C VAL A 165 -43.62 -2.04 4.57
N GLU A 166 -44.56 -2.54 5.38
CA GLU A 166 -45.96 -2.73 4.98
C GLU A 166 -46.63 -1.41 4.59
N ASN A 167 -46.43 -0.35 5.37
CA ASN A 167 -46.99 0.96 5.06
C ASN A 167 -46.43 1.54 3.75
N VAL A 168 -45.16 1.28 3.44
CA VAL A 168 -44.52 1.79 2.21
C VAL A 168 -45.00 1.04 0.97
N PHE A 169 -45.02 -0.29 0.99
CA PHE A 169 -45.28 -1.09 -0.22
C PHE A 169 -46.70 -1.68 -0.30
N GLY A 170 -47.34 -1.91 0.85
CA GLY A 170 -48.69 -2.45 0.94
C GLY A 170 -48.88 -3.71 0.10
N ARG A 171 -49.85 -3.65 -0.82
CA ARG A 171 -50.22 -4.78 -1.70
C ARG A 171 -49.13 -5.19 -2.70
N LYS A 172 -48.09 -4.38 -2.89
CA LYS A 172 -46.95 -4.74 -3.76
C LYS A 172 -46.06 -5.82 -3.14
N LEU A 173 -46.17 -6.08 -1.84
CA LEU A 173 -45.39 -7.09 -1.14
C LEU A 173 -45.84 -8.49 -1.56
N CYS A 174 -44.87 -9.28 -2.02
CA CYS A 174 -45.08 -10.66 -2.43
C CYS A 174 -45.30 -11.54 -1.21
N LEU A 175 -46.46 -12.19 -1.12
CA LEU A 175 -46.71 -13.14 -0.05
C LEU A 175 -45.73 -14.32 -0.11
N ARG A 176 -45.23 -14.72 1.06
CA ARG A 176 -44.40 -15.89 1.29
C ARG A 176 -45.19 -17.15 0.97
N GLY A 177 -44.80 -17.80 -0.12
CA GLY A 177 -45.22 -19.16 -0.44
C GLY A 177 -44.34 -20.19 0.25
N LYS A 178 -44.72 -21.47 0.16
CA LYS A 178 -43.89 -22.58 0.66
C LYS A 178 -42.64 -22.82 -0.20
N ASP A 179 -42.61 -22.31 -1.44
CA ASP A 179 -41.58 -22.61 -2.42
C ASP A 179 -41.37 -21.42 -3.37
N ILE A 180 -40.17 -20.85 -3.35
CA ILE A 180 -39.78 -19.69 -4.19
C ILE A 180 -39.76 -20.03 -5.68
N THR A 181 -39.62 -21.32 -6.05
CA THR A 181 -39.61 -21.75 -7.46
C THR A 181 -40.93 -21.53 -8.17
N LYS A 182 -42.02 -21.33 -7.41
CA LYS A 182 -43.35 -21.08 -7.96
C LYS A 182 -43.58 -19.62 -8.34
N ILE A 183 -42.64 -18.74 -8.03
CA ILE A 183 -42.77 -17.31 -8.29
C ILE A 183 -42.02 -16.97 -9.57
N SER A 184 -42.75 -16.40 -10.51
CA SER A 184 -42.28 -15.87 -11.80
C SER A 184 -42.63 -14.39 -11.93
N LEU A 185 -42.01 -13.68 -12.86
CA LEU A 185 -42.40 -12.29 -13.18
C LEU A 185 -43.89 -12.23 -13.57
N ALA A 186 -44.33 -13.14 -14.44
CA ALA A 186 -45.72 -13.19 -14.91
C ALA A 186 -46.73 -13.39 -13.77
N SER A 187 -46.46 -14.31 -12.84
CA SER A 187 -47.34 -14.54 -11.69
C SER A 187 -47.39 -13.34 -10.74
N MET A 188 -46.25 -12.66 -10.54
CA MET A 188 -46.21 -11.47 -9.70
C MET A 188 -46.99 -10.32 -10.31
N TRP A 189 -46.86 -10.06 -11.61
CA TRP A 189 -47.64 -9.04 -12.30
C TRP A 189 -49.14 -9.31 -12.25
N GLN A 190 -49.56 -10.57 -12.43
CA GLN A 190 -50.96 -10.97 -12.36
C GLN A 190 -51.57 -10.72 -10.98
N LEU A 191 -50.78 -10.94 -9.92
CA LEU A 191 -51.20 -10.75 -8.53
C LEU A 191 -50.98 -9.32 -8.01
N GLY A 192 -50.35 -8.44 -8.80
CA GLY A 192 -50.02 -7.07 -8.42
C GLY A 192 -48.81 -6.94 -7.48
N TYR A 193 -47.98 -7.98 -7.38
CA TYR A 193 -46.75 -7.95 -6.58
C TYR A 193 -45.59 -7.33 -7.35
N GLN A 194 -44.74 -6.59 -6.63
CA GLN A 194 -43.53 -5.96 -7.17
C GLN A 194 -42.33 -6.04 -6.21
N VAL A 195 -42.51 -6.51 -4.97
CA VAL A 195 -41.45 -6.50 -3.95
C VAL A 195 -41.35 -7.87 -3.29
N ILE A 196 -40.18 -8.49 -3.35
CA ILE A 196 -39.82 -9.63 -2.51
C ILE A 196 -38.90 -9.11 -1.41
N THR A 197 -39.25 -9.40 -0.15
CA THR A 197 -38.41 -9.05 0.99
C THR A 197 -37.84 -10.31 1.62
N ILE A 198 -36.55 -10.29 1.92
CA ILE A 198 -35.82 -11.37 2.60
C ILE A 198 -35.19 -10.77 3.85
N SER A 199 -35.15 -11.49 4.95
CA SER A 199 -34.57 -11.00 6.20
C SER A 199 -33.90 -12.12 6.98
N ALA A 200 -32.73 -11.81 7.55
CA ALA A 200 -31.98 -12.74 8.40
C ALA A 200 -32.50 -12.84 9.86
N ALA A 201 -33.60 -12.15 10.21
CA ALA A 201 -34.17 -12.19 11.56
C ALA A 201 -34.82 -13.55 11.90
N GLU A 202 -34.44 -14.15 13.02
CA GLU A 202 -35.02 -15.39 13.55
C GLU A 202 -36.02 -15.12 14.69
N THR A 203 -37.07 -14.32 14.42
CA THR A 203 -38.09 -13.97 15.44
C THR A 203 -39.44 -14.66 15.20
N THR A 204 -40.27 -14.82 16.24
CA THR A 204 -41.63 -15.36 16.10
C THR A 204 -42.50 -14.47 15.20
N THR A 205 -42.36 -13.15 15.30
CA THR A 205 -43.04 -12.19 14.42
C THR A 205 -42.64 -12.38 12.96
N HIS A 206 -41.36 -12.60 12.67
CA HIS A 206 -40.89 -12.94 11.32
C HIS A 206 -41.62 -14.17 10.79
N GLN A 207 -41.70 -15.23 11.59
CA GLN A 207 -42.36 -16.47 11.22
C GLN A 207 -43.87 -16.31 10.99
N SER A 208 -44.55 -15.41 11.70
CA SER A 208 -45.99 -15.15 11.48
C SER A 208 -46.28 -14.17 10.35
N THR A 209 -45.28 -13.41 9.88
CA THR A 209 -45.46 -12.41 8.83
C THR A 209 -45.57 -13.09 7.47
N SER A 210 -46.60 -12.73 6.70
CA SER A 210 -47.01 -13.48 5.52
C SER A 210 -46.29 -13.10 4.24
N TRP A 211 -45.51 -12.01 4.22
CA TRP A 211 -44.85 -11.48 3.01
C TRP A 211 -43.33 -11.40 3.08
N ILE A 212 -42.75 -11.69 4.25
CA ILE A 212 -41.29 -11.70 4.42
C ILE A 212 -40.76 -13.12 4.31
N TRP A 213 -39.73 -13.28 3.50
CA TRP A 213 -39.09 -14.57 3.23
C TRP A 213 -37.92 -14.81 4.17
N ASP A 214 -37.76 -16.06 4.59
CA ASP A 214 -36.66 -16.50 5.44
C ASP A 214 -35.34 -16.51 4.65
N SER A 215 -34.22 -16.25 5.33
CA SER A 215 -32.87 -16.28 4.73
C SER A 215 -32.51 -17.62 4.06
N SER A 216 -33.22 -18.70 4.39
CA SER A 216 -33.05 -20.01 3.75
C SER A 216 -33.40 -20.02 2.25
N CYS A 217 -34.14 -19.03 1.75
CA CYS A 217 -34.48 -18.93 0.33
C CYS A 217 -33.37 -18.30 -0.53
N ILE A 218 -32.24 -17.88 0.06
CA ILE A 218 -31.13 -17.24 -0.64
C ILE A 218 -29.77 -17.75 -0.13
N ILE A 219 -28.83 -17.96 -1.05
CA ILE A 219 -27.44 -18.33 -0.74
C ILE A 219 -26.53 -17.23 -1.28
N SER A 220 -25.72 -16.65 -0.39
CA SER A 220 -24.84 -15.52 -0.72
C SER A 220 -23.40 -15.78 -0.25
N PRO A 221 -22.63 -16.63 -0.96
CA PRO A 221 -21.27 -16.96 -0.56
C PRO A 221 -20.32 -15.79 -0.80
N TYR A 222 -19.53 -15.45 0.22
CA TYR A 222 -18.59 -14.34 0.20
C TYR A 222 -17.14 -14.83 0.14
N ALA A 223 -16.38 -14.38 -0.85
CA ALA A 223 -15.01 -14.85 -1.09
C ALA A 223 -14.02 -14.38 0.00
N ASN A 224 -14.22 -13.17 0.54
CA ASN A 224 -13.32 -12.53 1.49
C ASN A 224 -11.83 -12.53 1.06
N VAL A 225 -11.56 -12.08 -0.17
CA VAL A 225 -10.21 -12.04 -0.76
C VAL A 225 -9.90 -10.68 -1.35
N ASP A 226 -8.62 -10.32 -1.34
CA ASP A 226 -8.07 -9.05 -1.86
C ASP A 226 -7.45 -9.19 -3.27
N ARG A 227 -7.51 -10.39 -3.87
CA ARG A 227 -6.90 -10.70 -5.16
C ARG A 227 -7.89 -11.27 -6.18
N ASN A 228 -7.76 -10.81 -7.43
CA ASN A 228 -8.62 -11.22 -8.55
C ASN A 228 -8.53 -12.71 -8.89
N ASP A 229 -7.34 -13.32 -8.87
CA ASP A 229 -7.17 -14.74 -9.21
C ASP A 229 -7.89 -15.65 -8.19
N LYS A 230 -7.76 -15.32 -6.90
CA LYS A 230 -8.49 -16.01 -5.83
C LYS A 230 -10.00 -15.81 -5.94
N LEU A 231 -10.44 -14.58 -6.24
CA LEU A 231 -11.85 -14.25 -6.43
C LEU A 231 -12.45 -15.06 -7.59
N VAL A 232 -11.83 -15.03 -8.77
CA VAL A 232 -12.31 -15.76 -9.95
C VAL A 232 -12.36 -17.27 -9.69
N LYS A 233 -11.35 -17.83 -9.02
CA LYS A 233 -11.35 -19.24 -8.62
C LYS A 233 -12.50 -19.58 -7.67
N PHE A 234 -12.78 -18.70 -6.70
CA PHE A 234 -13.92 -18.85 -5.79
C PHE A 234 -15.26 -18.78 -6.53
N LEU A 235 -15.47 -17.76 -7.36
CA LEU A 235 -16.71 -17.57 -8.12
C LEU A 235 -16.99 -18.76 -9.06
N ASN A 236 -15.98 -19.25 -9.77
CA ASN A 236 -16.13 -20.41 -10.65
C ASN A 236 -16.51 -21.67 -9.87
N ARG A 237 -15.91 -21.88 -8.69
CA ARG A 237 -16.25 -23.00 -7.81
C ARG A 237 -17.69 -22.89 -7.31
N THR A 238 -18.07 -21.77 -6.70
CA THR A 238 -19.40 -21.60 -6.10
C THR A 238 -20.52 -21.64 -7.13
N LEU A 239 -20.31 -21.08 -8.33
CA LEU A 239 -21.27 -21.19 -9.44
C LEU A 239 -21.43 -22.64 -9.93
N ARG A 240 -20.33 -23.39 -10.05
CA ARG A 240 -20.39 -24.81 -10.44
C ARG A 240 -21.14 -25.63 -9.39
N ASP A 241 -20.82 -25.42 -8.12
CA ASP A 241 -21.43 -26.14 -7.01
C ASP A 241 -22.94 -25.80 -6.92
N HIS A 242 -23.33 -24.54 -7.12
CA HIS A 242 -24.75 -24.14 -7.20
C HIS A 242 -25.50 -24.81 -8.37
N ARG A 243 -24.89 -24.90 -9.55
CA ARG A 243 -25.51 -25.57 -10.73
C ARG A 243 -25.82 -27.05 -10.49
N GLN A 244 -25.06 -27.69 -9.60
CA GLN A 244 -25.21 -29.09 -9.17
C GLN A 244 -26.12 -29.25 -7.94
N GLY A 245 -26.31 -28.17 -7.17
CA GLY A 245 -27.09 -28.15 -5.94
C GLY A 245 -28.60 -27.89 -6.13
N PRO A 246 -29.32 -27.66 -5.02
CA PRO A 246 -30.76 -27.38 -5.04
C PRO A 246 -31.07 -26.11 -5.83
N ARG A 247 -31.93 -26.20 -6.85
CA ARG A 247 -32.34 -25.07 -7.70
C ARG A 247 -33.56 -24.32 -7.19
N ASN A 248 -33.81 -24.42 -5.89
CA ASN A 248 -35.00 -23.90 -5.22
C ASN A 248 -34.70 -22.71 -4.30
N VAL A 249 -33.59 -22.01 -4.55
CA VAL A 249 -33.16 -20.83 -3.78
C VAL A 249 -32.54 -19.81 -4.72
N PHE A 250 -32.59 -18.53 -4.35
CA PHE A 250 -31.78 -17.50 -4.99
C PHE A 250 -30.29 -17.75 -4.72
N PHE A 251 -29.45 -17.40 -5.69
CA PHE A 251 -28.00 -17.51 -5.55
C PHE A 251 -27.33 -16.20 -5.95
N VAL A 252 -26.59 -15.62 -5.01
CA VAL A 252 -25.91 -14.34 -5.20
C VAL A 252 -24.46 -14.60 -5.59
N THR A 253 -24.06 -14.14 -6.77
CA THR A 253 -22.66 -14.18 -7.22
C THR A 253 -21.97 -12.88 -6.82
N GLN A 254 -21.22 -12.91 -5.72
CA GLN A 254 -20.57 -11.71 -5.18
C GLN A 254 -19.19 -11.47 -5.80
N ALA A 255 -19.13 -10.75 -6.92
CA ALA A 255 -17.89 -10.36 -7.58
C ALA A 255 -17.22 -9.12 -6.92
N ILE A 256 -16.85 -9.25 -5.64
CA ILE A 256 -16.29 -8.16 -4.83
C ILE A 256 -14.95 -8.55 -4.21
N LEU A 257 -14.03 -7.59 -4.11
CA LEU A 257 -12.76 -7.73 -3.38
C LEU A 257 -12.87 -7.11 -2.00
N THR A 258 -12.21 -7.74 -1.03
CA THR A 258 -12.15 -7.29 0.36
C THR A 258 -10.77 -6.78 0.68
N VAL A 259 -10.67 -5.55 1.18
CA VAL A 259 -9.41 -5.01 1.68
C VAL A 259 -9.14 -5.60 3.05
N LYS A 260 -8.08 -6.40 3.19
CA LYS A 260 -7.63 -6.90 4.50
C LYS A 260 -6.82 -5.82 5.21
N TRP A 261 -7.26 -5.39 6.39
CA TRP A 261 -6.56 -4.43 7.25
C TRP A 261 -5.55 -5.09 8.17
N ASP A 262 -5.82 -6.34 8.55
CA ASP A 262 -4.83 -7.17 9.19
C ASP A 262 -3.87 -7.63 8.08
N LYS A 263 -2.61 -7.15 8.13
CA LYS A 263 -1.51 -8.03 7.72
C LYS A 263 -1.82 -9.33 8.45
N GLU A 264 -2.13 -10.41 7.72
CA GLU A 264 -2.14 -11.75 8.32
C GLU A 264 -0.92 -11.79 9.23
N LYS A 265 -1.12 -12.05 10.54
CA LYS A 265 0.00 -12.13 11.49
C LYS A 265 1.00 -13.05 10.84
N SER A 266 2.06 -12.45 10.34
CA SER A 266 2.95 -13.12 9.45
C SER A 266 3.72 -14.08 10.35
N ASP A 267 3.72 -15.36 9.96
CA ASP A 267 4.30 -16.42 10.78
C ASP A 267 5.75 -16.01 11.13
N PRO A 268 6.11 -15.84 12.42
CA PRO A 268 7.43 -15.36 12.82
C PRO A 268 8.57 -16.22 12.27
N GLU A 269 8.29 -17.49 11.96
CA GLU A 269 9.25 -18.41 11.33
C GLU A 269 9.62 -17.99 9.89
N GLN A 270 8.76 -17.23 9.21
CA GLN A 270 9.05 -16.74 7.86
C GLN A 270 10.05 -15.59 7.81
N TYR A 271 10.35 -14.98 8.95
CA TYR A 271 11.21 -13.78 9.07
C TYR A 271 12.51 -14.07 9.81
N ARG A 272 12.98 -15.31 9.72
CA ARG A 272 14.23 -15.72 10.31
C ARG A 272 14.97 -16.73 9.45
N PHE A 273 16.28 -16.66 9.50
CA PHE A 273 17.19 -17.72 9.09
C PHE A 273 17.99 -18.12 10.31
N VAL A 274 17.83 -19.37 10.75
CA VAL A 274 18.38 -19.85 12.01
C VAL A 274 19.02 -21.22 11.77
N ASP A 275 20.21 -21.44 12.33
CA ASP A 275 20.90 -22.73 12.30
C ASP A 275 21.21 -23.26 10.88
N LEU A 276 21.39 -22.35 9.91
CA LEU A 276 21.77 -22.73 8.54
C LEU A 276 23.27 -23.00 8.45
N CYS A 277 23.67 -23.99 7.65
CA CYS A 277 25.08 -24.34 7.45
C CYS A 277 25.34 -24.71 5.99
N ASP A 278 26.27 -24.01 5.33
CA ASP A 278 26.62 -24.21 3.91
C ASP A 278 25.40 -24.09 2.96
N GLU A 279 24.53 -23.11 3.22
CA GLU A 279 23.30 -22.88 2.43
C GLU A 279 23.27 -21.50 1.74
N ILE A 280 22.52 -21.43 0.65
CA ILE A 280 22.11 -20.16 0.00
C ILE A 280 20.66 -19.88 0.37
N ALA A 281 20.42 -18.87 1.20
CA ALA A 281 19.10 -18.50 1.70
C ALA A 281 18.66 -17.15 1.15
N ILE A 282 17.47 -17.08 0.54
CA ILE A 282 17.02 -15.91 -0.23
C ILE A 282 15.60 -15.48 0.19
N LYS A 283 15.41 -14.17 0.34
CA LYS A 283 14.11 -13.49 0.41
C LYS A 283 14.04 -12.42 -0.66
N SER A 284 13.43 -12.75 -1.79
CA SER A 284 13.16 -11.81 -2.89
C SER A 284 12.07 -10.77 -2.56
N ASN A 285 11.89 -9.80 -3.45
CA ASN A 285 10.91 -8.72 -3.34
C ASN A 285 9.50 -9.21 -2.93
N GLY A 286 8.94 -8.60 -1.88
CA GLY A 286 7.61 -8.89 -1.35
C GLY A 286 7.57 -9.99 -0.29
N HIS A 287 8.65 -10.74 -0.08
CA HIS A 287 8.71 -11.79 0.95
C HIS A 287 8.88 -11.23 2.37
N ILE A 288 9.48 -10.04 2.54
CA ILE A 288 9.69 -9.42 3.87
C ILE A 288 8.71 -8.27 4.08
N ALA A 289 8.51 -7.45 3.05
CA ALA A 289 7.50 -6.38 3.01
C ALA A 289 7.54 -5.41 4.22
N GLY A 290 8.74 -5.02 4.64
CA GLY A 290 8.95 -4.05 5.71
C GLY A 290 8.83 -4.61 7.12
N GLU A 291 8.87 -5.93 7.31
CA GLU A 291 8.97 -6.55 8.63
C GLU A 291 10.42 -6.60 9.16
N GLN A 292 10.57 -6.91 10.44
CA GLN A 292 11.88 -7.21 11.03
C GLN A 292 12.35 -8.60 10.59
N PHE A 293 13.66 -8.79 10.42
CA PHE A 293 14.26 -10.08 10.08
C PHE A 293 15.37 -10.47 11.06
N ILE A 294 15.52 -11.77 11.32
CA ILE A 294 16.56 -12.32 12.22
C ILE A 294 17.45 -13.30 11.45
N ILE A 295 18.76 -13.16 11.56
CA ILE A 295 19.75 -14.12 11.07
C ILE A 295 20.53 -14.59 12.29
N GLU A 296 20.48 -15.86 12.62
CA GLU A 296 21.05 -16.37 13.88
C GLU A 296 21.74 -17.72 13.69
N ARG A 297 22.91 -17.92 14.29
CA ARG A 297 23.65 -19.21 14.27
C ARG A 297 23.89 -19.79 12.87
N CYS A 298 24.06 -18.93 11.87
CA CYS A 298 24.33 -19.36 10.50
C CYS A 298 25.83 -19.48 10.24
N LYS A 299 26.26 -20.55 9.57
CA LYS A 299 27.67 -20.84 9.28
C LYS A 299 27.92 -21.10 7.80
N GLU A 300 28.96 -20.50 7.25
CA GLU A 300 29.37 -20.70 5.86
C GLU A 300 28.29 -20.35 4.80
N CYS A 301 27.24 -19.63 5.17
CA CYS A 301 26.09 -19.39 4.31
C CYS A 301 26.24 -18.17 3.37
N CYS A 302 25.43 -18.14 2.32
CA CYS A 302 25.15 -16.97 1.50
C CYS A 302 23.70 -16.52 1.75
N ILE A 303 23.48 -15.34 2.32
CA ILE A 303 22.17 -14.86 2.75
C ILE A 303 21.80 -13.59 2.01
N LEU A 304 20.67 -13.60 1.30
CA LEU A 304 20.21 -12.51 0.45
C LEU A 304 18.81 -12.05 0.87
N LEU A 305 18.72 -10.89 1.51
CA LEU A 305 17.46 -10.25 1.89
C LEU A 305 17.15 -9.09 0.92
N LEU A 306 16.59 -9.41 -0.24
CA LEU A 306 16.39 -8.50 -1.38
C LEU A 306 15.00 -7.82 -1.34
N ASP A 307 14.66 -7.22 -0.20
CA ASP A 307 13.41 -6.49 0.04
C ASP A 307 13.67 -5.26 0.93
N HIS A 308 12.66 -4.45 1.22
CA HIS A 308 12.72 -3.44 2.26
C HIS A 308 12.39 -4.05 3.63
N LEU A 309 13.12 -3.62 4.67
CA LEU A 309 13.06 -4.19 6.01
C LEU A 309 12.81 -3.10 7.07
N ALA A 310 12.20 -3.47 8.19
CA ALA A 310 12.09 -2.58 9.36
C ALA A 310 13.39 -2.55 10.18
N ALA A 311 13.94 -3.73 10.47
CA ALA A 311 15.16 -3.92 11.24
C ALA A 311 15.75 -5.30 10.93
N VAL A 312 17.07 -5.47 11.10
CA VAL A 312 17.73 -6.77 10.99
C VAL A 312 18.67 -7.00 12.16
N ASN A 313 18.55 -8.16 12.80
CA ASN A 313 19.51 -8.64 13.78
C ASN A 313 20.29 -9.81 13.19
N ILE A 314 21.61 -9.78 13.35
CA ILE A 314 22.53 -10.83 12.89
C ILE A 314 23.32 -11.27 14.11
N ASP A 315 23.15 -12.53 14.53
CA ASP A 315 23.62 -13.03 15.81
C ASP A 315 24.39 -14.34 15.63
N ASP A 316 25.57 -14.47 16.24
CA ASP A 316 26.34 -15.73 16.30
C ASP A 316 26.58 -16.38 14.91
N CYS A 317 26.90 -15.56 13.90
CA CYS A 317 27.13 -16.02 12.54
C CYS A 317 28.62 -16.04 12.17
N GLU A 318 29.05 -17.05 11.41
CA GLU A 318 30.46 -17.27 11.05
C GLU A 318 30.63 -17.59 9.55
N GLU A 319 31.66 -17.03 8.90
CA GLU A 319 32.03 -17.33 7.50
C GLU A 319 30.90 -17.06 6.46
N CYS A 320 30.03 -16.10 6.75
CA CYS A 320 28.84 -15.79 5.94
C CYS A 320 29.06 -14.61 4.97
N PHE A 321 28.41 -14.70 3.82
CA PHE A 321 28.24 -13.60 2.87
C PHE A 321 26.80 -13.12 2.94
N ILE A 322 26.57 -11.86 3.31
CA ILE A 322 25.22 -11.36 3.61
C ILE A 322 24.94 -10.08 2.82
N VAL A 323 23.83 -10.06 2.07
CA VAL A 323 23.32 -8.88 1.37
C VAL A 323 21.96 -8.51 1.94
N ILE A 324 21.81 -7.29 2.39
CA ILE A 324 20.59 -6.76 2.99
C ILE A 324 20.14 -5.55 2.20
N GLY A 325 18.90 -5.61 1.73
CA GLY A 325 18.21 -4.49 1.10
C GLY A 325 17.94 -3.33 2.07
N PRO A 326 17.29 -2.27 1.60
CA PRO A 326 17.01 -1.07 2.39
C PRO A 326 16.28 -1.34 3.71
N CYS A 327 16.97 -1.11 4.81
CA CYS A 327 16.45 -1.24 6.17
C CYS A 327 16.09 0.13 6.75
N LYS A 328 14.80 0.36 6.99
CA LYS A 328 14.29 1.62 7.56
C LYS A 328 14.90 1.94 8.92
N GLY A 329 15.17 0.93 9.75
CA GLY A 329 15.71 1.08 11.09
C GLY A 329 17.16 0.62 11.17
N SER A 330 17.44 -0.23 12.16
CA SER A 330 18.80 -0.69 12.46
C SER A 330 19.14 -2.02 11.82
N VAL A 331 20.36 -2.14 11.33
CA VAL A 331 21.05 -3.42 11.14
C VAL A 331 22.04 -3.56 12.29
N PHE A 332 21.81 -4.58 13.13
CA PHE A 332 22.62 -4.85 14.32
C PHE A 332 23.27 -6.22 14.20
N ILE A 333 24.60 -6.25 14.14
CA ILE A 333 25.41 -7.46 14.13
C ILE A 333 26.05 -7.69 15.51
N ARG A 334 25.92 -8.90 16.06
CA ARG A 334 26.44 -9.28 17.38
C ARG A 334 27.10 -10.65 17.34
N ASP A 335 28.20 -10.80 18.07
CA ASP A 335 28.86 -12.10 18.26
C ASP A 335 29.24 -12.80 16.94
N CYS A 336 29.52 -12.03 15.88
CA CYS A 336 29.78 -12.55 14.54
C CYS A 336 31.25 -12.51 14.14
N LYS A 337 31.65 -13.42 13.25
CA LYS A 337 33.05 -13.51 12.79
C LYS A 337 33.18 -13.84 11.30
N ASN A 338 34.18 -13.26 10.65
CA ASN A 338 34.53 -13.58 9.25
C ASN A 338 33.33 -13.36 8.29
N ILE A 339 32.67 -12.20 8.36
CA ILE A 339 31.50 -11.88 7.54
C ILE A 339 31.83 -10.82 6.50
N ALA A 340 31.32 -11.01 5.28
CA ALA A 340 31.19 -9.94 4.29
C ALA A 340 29.72 -9.47 4.25
N LEU A 341 29.46 -8.26 4.73
CA LEU A 341 28.12 -7.69 4.90
C LEU A 341 27.92 -6.48 3.96
N PHE A 342 26.90 -6.56 3.12
CA PHE A 342 26.47 -5.49 2.22
C PHE A 342 25.10 -5.00 2.69
N THR A 343 25.00 -3.73 3.09
CA THR A 343 23.76 -3.27 3.71
C THR A 343 23.48 -1.78 3.52
N ILE A 344 22.18 -1.48 3.38
CA ILE A 344 21.62 -0.13 3.34
C ILE A 344 20.73 0.02 4.57
N CYS A 345 21.06 0.94 5.48
CA CYS A 345 20.29 1.09 6.71
C CYS A 345 20.20 2.53 7.22
N GLN A 346 19.22 2.81 8.08
CA GLN A 346 19.22 4.06 8.82
C GLN A 346 20.36 4.08 9.83
N GLN A 347 20.48 3.01 10.62
CA GLN A 347 21.48 2.86 11.69
C GLN A 347 22.25 1.53 11.54
N PHE A 348 23.57 1.60 11.60
CA PHE A 348 24.43 0.42 11.68
C PHE A 348 25.03 0.31 13.08
N ARG A 349 24.96 -0.88 13.68
CA ARG A 349 25.53 -1.17 15.00
C ARG A 349 26.27 -2.51 14.94
N SER A 350 27.45 -2.59 15.55
CA SER A 350 28.12 -3.86 15.83
C SER A 350 28.47 -4.00 17.31
N ARG A 351 28.42 -5.23 17.82
CA ARG A 351 28.93 -5.56 19.16
C ARG A 351 29.63 -6.92 19.13
N ASP A 352 30.75 -7.06 19.83
CA ASP A 352 31.42 -8.37 20.02
C ASP A 352 31.76 -9.09 18.70
N CYS A 353 32.06 -8.32 17.63
CA CYS A 353 32.33 -8.87 16.30
C CYS A 353 33.82 -8.88 15.97
N SER A 354 34.26 -9.81 15.12
CA SER A 354 35.66 -9.84 14.66
C SER A 354 35.80 -10.13 13.17
N ASN A 355 36.72 -9.42 12.52
CA ASN A 355 37.07 -9.64 11.13
C ASN A 355 35.87 -9.53 10.17
N ILE A 356 35.26 -8.35 10.11
CA ILE A 356 34.05 -8.10 9.30
C ILE A 356 34.35 -7.06 8.21
N ASP A 357 34.02 -7.40 6.96
CA ASP A 357 34.00 -6.47 5.84
C ASP A 357 32.59 -5.89 5.68
N VAL A 358 32.43 -4.59 5.93
CA VAL A 358 31.13 -3.90 5.88
C VAL A 358 31.08 -2.94 4.70
N PHE A 359 30.30 -3.29 3.68
CA PHE A 359 29.95 -2.43 2.55
C PHE A 359 28.66 -1.70 2.89
N LEU A 360 28.80 -0.41 3.23
CA LEU A 360 27.77 0.29 3.96
C LEU A 360 27.21 1.49 3.21
N PHE A 361 25.89 1.61 3.24
CA PHE A 361 25.17 2.87 3.15
C PHE A 361 24.43 3.08 4.47
N CYS A 362 24.77 4.14 5.21
CA CYS A 362 24.17 4.40 6.53
C CYS A 362 23.78 5.85 6.67
N THR A 363 22.51 6.13 7.02
CA THR A 363 22.07 7.53 7.14
C THR A 363 22.59 8.21 8.39
N THR A 364 22.82 7.47 9.48
CA THR A 364 23.46 7.96 10.70
C THR A 364 24.92 7.54 10.78
N LYS A 365 25.65 8.01 11.79
CA LYS A 365 26.99 7.49 12.07
C LYS A 365 26.93 5.99 12.40
N PRO A 366 27.71 5.13 11.72
CA PRO A 366 27.87 3.74 12.10
C PRO A 366 28.54 3.64 13.47
N ILE A 367 28.12 2.66 14.27
CA ILE A 367 28.60 2.47 15.64
C ILE A 367 29.22 1.07 15.75
N ILE A 368 30.38 0.99 16.40
CA ILE A 368 31.00 -0.27 16.82
C ILE A 368 31.27 -0.26 18.33
N GLU A 369 31.19 -1.44 18.95
CA GLU A 369 31.46 -1.67 20.36
C GLU A 369 32.09 -3.06 20.52
N SER A 370 33.12 -3.20 21.34
CA SER A 370 33.82 -4.46 21.64
C SER A 370 34.18 -5.31 20.41
N SER A 371 34.41 -4.66 19.27
CA SER A 371 34.60 -5.33 17.96
C SER A 371 35.99 -5.03 17.41
N LYS A 372 36.61 -5.95 16.68
CA LYS A 372 37.97 -5.79 16.14
C LYS A 372 38.07 -6.17 14.67
N LEU A 373 39.05 -5.60 13.96
CA LEU A 373 39.30 -5.87 12.54
C LEU A 373 38.05 -5.58 11.67
N MET A 374 37.39 -4.46 11.93
CA MET A 374 36.22 -4.01 11.17
C MET A 374 36.67 -3.17 9.98
N ARG A 375 36.25 -3.51 8.76
CA ARG A 375 36.69 -2.82 7.52
C ARG A 375 35.51 -2.21 6.81
N PHE A 376 35.36 -0.90 6.87
CA PHE A 376 34.24 -0.18 6.26
C PHE A 376 34.58 0.27 4.85
N ARG A 377 33.66 0.05 3.92
CA ARG A 377 33.75 0.44 2.50
C ARG A 377 32.46 1.07 2.03
N SER A 378 32.55 1.94 1.03
CA SER A 378 31.37 2.47 0.37
C SER A 378 30.63 1.38 -0.39
N LEU A 379 29.30 1.36 -0.32
CA LEU A 379 28.45 0.37 -0.99
C LEU A 379 28.05 0.79 -2.41
N ALA A 380 28.48 0.01 -3.40
CA ALA A 380 27.91 -0.10 -4.73
C ALA A 380 27.00 -1.32 -4.76
N LEU A 381 25.72 -1.10 -5.07
CA LEU A 381 24.74 -2.18 -5.14
C LEU A 381 23.68 -1.84 -6.19
N SER A 382 23.34 -2.84 -6.98
CA SER A 382 22.22 -2.85 -7.90
C SER A 382 21.56 -4.22 -7.86
N TYR A 383 20.24 -4.25 -7.79
CA TYR A 383 19.41 -5.43 -8.00
C TYR A 383 17.99 -4.97 -8.36
N ASP A 384 17.18 -5.87 -8.89
CA ASP A 384 15.81 -5.55 -9.31
C ASP A 384 14.98 -4.98 -8.15
N LYS A 385 14.36 -3.81 -8.36
CA LYS A 385 13.52 -3.08 -7.38
C LYS A 385 14.26 -2.34 -6.26
N LEU A 386 15.59 -2.27 -6.24
CA LEU A 386 16.33 -1.54 -5.20
C LEU A 386 15.85 -0.08 -4.99
N GLU A 387 15.64 0.69 -6.05
CA GLU A 387 15.13 2.08 -5.96
C GLU A 387 13.74 2.16 -5.28
N GLU A 388 12.86 1.19 -5.58
CA GLU A 388 11.54 1.07 -4.96
C GLU A 388 11.67 0.71 -3.47
N HIS A 389 12.59 -0.18 -3.12
CA HIS A 389 12.82 -0.59 -1.74
C HIS A 389 13.42 0.54 -0.88
N ILE A 390 14.35 1.34 -1.42
CA ILE A 390 14.91 2.53 -0.74
C ILE A 390 13.78 3.49 -0.38
N THR A 391 12.86 3.68 -1.33
CA THR A 391 11.70 4.55 -1.15
C THR A 391 10.73 4.00 -0.10
N LYS A 392 10.41 2.71 -0.14
CA LYS A 392 9.53 2.07 0.85
C LYS A 392 10.14 2.08 2.26
N ALA A 393 11.46 1.99 2.37
CA ALA A 393 12.20 2.15 3.62
C ALA A 393 12.28 3.62 4.10
N SER A 394 11.81 4.58 3.30
CA SER A 394 11.87 6.02 3.58
C SER A 394 13.29 6.54 3.81
N LEU A 395 14.29 5.92 3.16
CA LEU A 395 15.69 6.35 3.23
C LEU A 395 15.97 7.37 2.12
N SER A 396 16.68 8.45 2.46
CA SER A 396 17.19 9.37 1.43
C SER A 396 18.45 8.76 0.78
N PRO A 397 18.52 8.65 -0.55
CA PRO A 397 19.73 8.17 -1.23
C PRO A 397 20.89 9.17 -1.14
N PHE A 398 20.65 10.39 -0.63
CA PHE A 398 21.63 11.47 -0.53
C PHE A 398 22.13 11.71 0.90
N THR A 399 21.78 10.84 1.85
CA THR A 399 22.28 10.91 3.23
C THR A 399 23.07 9.65 3.54
N ASN A 400 24.39 9.70 3.37
CA ASN A 400 25.29 8.58 3.62
C ASN A 400 26.48 9.01 4.50
N ASN A 401 26.66 8.34 5.63
CA ASN A 401 27.70 8.56 6.64
C ASN A 401 28.55 7.30 6.87
N TRP A 402 28.58 6.38 5.90
CA TRP A 402 29.25 5.07 5.99
C TRP A 402 30.68 5.09 6.56
N SER A 403 31.46 6.15 6.32
CA SER A 403 32.86 6.28 6.74
C SER A 403 33.05 7.00 8.08
N ASN A 404 31.99 7.57 8.67
CA ASN A 404 32.06 8.35 9.92
C ASN A 404 31.74 7.45 11.12
N VAL A 405 32.57 6.42 11.30
CA VAL A 405 32.38 5.37 12.30
C VAL A 405 32.73 5.90 13.69
N HIS A 406 31.89 5.57 14.66
CA HIS A 406 32.13 5.84 16.08
C HIS A 406 32.39 4.53 16.83
N ASP A 407 33.54 4.45 17.50
CA ASP A 407 33.92 3.34 18.36
C ASP A 407 33.67 3.70 19.83
N PHE A 408 32.81 2.93 20.52
CA PHE A 408 32.53 3.11 21.95
C PHE A 408 33.61 2.50 22.85
N THR A 409 34.46 1.63 22.31
CA THR A 409 35.50 0.90 23.06
C THR A 409 36.86 1.01 22.37
N PRO A 410 37.39 2.24 22.19
CA PRO A 410 38.66 2.43 21.49
C PRO A 410 39.83 1.81 22.26
N GLU A 411 40.75 1.19 21.53
CA GLU A 411 42.03 0.68 22.03
C GLU A 411 43.20 1.49 21.45
N ASP A 412 44.45 1.18 21.87
CA ASP A 412 45.67 1.83 21.35
C ASP A 412 45.84 1.62 19.83
N VAL A 413 45.37 0.48 19.33
CA VAL A 413 45.28 0.15 17.91
C VAL A 413 43.83 0.30 17.48
N SER A 414 43.61 0.98 16.36
CA SER A 414 42.24 1.18 15.83
C SER A 414 41.54 -0.17 15.61
N ASN A 415 40.34 -0.29 16.15
CA ASN A 415 39.49 -1.48 15.97
C ASN A 415 38.87 -1.58 14.57
N PHE A 416 38.90 -0.49 13.81
CA PHE A 416 38.39 -0.41 12.45
C PHE A 416 39.31 0.36 11.51
N GLU A 417 39.11 0.14 10.22
CA GLU A 417 39.74 0.91 9.15
C GLU A 417 38.73 1.28 8.06
N ILE A 418 39.00 2.39 7.36
CA ILE A 418 38.25 2.82 6.18
C ILE A 418 39.04 2.37 4.95
N CYS A 419 38.47 1.47 4.15
CA CYS A 419 39.15 0.91 3.00
C CYS A 419 38.64 1.52 1.69
N CYS A 420 39.49 1.49 0.67
CA CYS A 420 39.05 1.65 -0.71
C CYS A 420 38.04 0.56 -1.08
N THR A 421 37.09 0.93 -1.93
CA THR A 421 36.14 -0.01 -2.49
C THR A 421 36.82 -0.83 -3.60
N GLU A 422 37.39 -1.98 -3.23
CA GLU A 422 37.87 -3.01 -4.15
C GLU A 422 36.99 -4.26 -3.98
N TYR A 423 36.09 -4.51 -4.91
CA TYR A 423 35.15 -5.64 -4.84
C TYR A 423 35.81 -6.96 -5.22
N ASP A 424 36.77 -6.96 -6.13
CA ASP A 424 37.33 -8.15 -6.80
C ASP A 424 38.07 -9.13 -5.87
N GLN A 425 38.31 -8.76 -4.60
CA GLN A 425 39.05 -9.56 -3.62
C GLN A 425 38.15 -10.22 -2.56
N ILE A 426 36.83 -10.06 -2.65
CA ILE A 426 35.90 -10.57 -1.63
C ILE A 426 35.52 -12.02 -1.92
N LYS A 427 35.78 -12.91 -0.96
CA LYS A 427 35.38 -14.33 -1.04
C LYS A 427 33.86 -14.47 -1.23
N LYS A 428 33.42 -15.49 -1.98
CA LYS A 428 32.01 -15.82 -2.27
C LYS A 428 31.25 -14.80 -3.14
N MET A 429 31.87 -13.72 -3.62
CA MET A 429 31.21 -12.74 -4.47
C MET A 429 30.82 -13.28 -5.87
N ASP A 430 31.52 -14.29 -6.37
CA ASP A 430 31.16 -14.96 -7.63
C ASP A 430 29.86 -15.79 -7.52
N ILE A 431 29.51 -16.27 -6.31
CA ILE A 431 28.33 -17.11 -6.07
C ILE A 431 27.03 -16.34 -6.37
N VAL A 432 27.05 -15.02 -6.19
CA VAL A 432 25.86 -14.16 -6.30
C VAL A 432 25.71 -13.47 -7.66
N LYS A 433 26.71 -13.56 -8.55
CA LYS A 433 26.68 -12.89 -9.87
C LYS A 433 25.53 -13.38 -10.76
N ASP A 434 25.13 -14.65 -10.60
CA ASP A 434 24.06 -15.28 -11.38
C ASP A 434 22.70 -15.30 -10.66
N ILE A 435 22.62 -14.75 -9.44
CA ILE A 435 21.42 -14.79 -8.59
C ILE A 435 20.74 -13.42 -8.60
N GLU A 436 19.47 -13.37 -9.03
CA GLU A 436 18.57 -12.19 -8.91
C GLU A 436 19.16 -10.87 -9.48
N ASN A 437 20.03 -10.96 -10.50
CA ASN A 437 20.70 -9.82 -11.16
C ASN A 437 21.45 -8.88 -10.19
N ILE A 438 21.99 -9.40 -9.08
CA ILE A 438 22.73 -8.59 -8.11
C ILE A 438 24.09 -8.19 -8.70
N GLN A 439 24.38 -6.90 -8.70
CA GLN A 439 25.62 -6.34 -9.21
C GLN A 439 26.24 -5.39 -8.17
N PHE A 440 27.56 -5.49 -8.03
CA PHE A 440 28.37 -4.62 -7.17
C PHE A 440 29.26 -3.67 -7.99
N ILE A 441 28.82 -3.36 -9.22
CA ILE A 441 29.56 -2.56 -10.18
C ILE A 441 29.35 -1.07 -9.88
N ARG A 442 30.44 -0.32 -9.78
CA ARG A 442 30.46 1.11 -9.42
C ARG A 442 29.55 1.94 -10.33
N GLU A 443 29.64 1.72 -11.64
CA GLU A 443 28.93 2.47 -12.68
C GLU A 443 27.43 2.16 -12.73
N GLN A 444 27.03 1.00 -12.21
CA GLN A 444 25.64 0.52 -12.22
C GLN A 444 24.94 0.70 -10.87
N SER A 445 25.68 1.15 -9.84
CA SER A 445 25.12 1.38 -8.52
C SER A 445 23.95 2.36 -8.55
N VAL A 446 22.88 1.99 -7.88
CA VAL A 446 21.73 2.88 -7.66
C VAL A 446 22.12 4.02 -6.71
N LEU A 447 23.03 3.75 -5.77
CA LEU A 447 23.47 4.67 -4.74
C LEU A 447 24.60 5.58 -5.23
N PRO A 448 24.61 6.87 -4.83
CA PRO A 448 25.75 7.75 -5.04
C PRO A 448 27.03 7.18 -4.44
N LEU A 449 28.10 7.14 -5.24
CA LEU A 449 29.41 6.67 -4.80
C LEU A 449 30.32 7.86 -4.57
N TYR A 450 30.81 7.97 -3.34
CA TYR A 450 31.62 9.09 -2.87
C TYR A 450 33.10 8.82 -3.16
N THR A 451 33.82 9.85 -3.58
CA THR A 451 35.28 9.82 -3.65
C THR A 451 35.82 9.92 -2.22
N ILE A 452 36.63 8.93 -1.81
CA ILE A 452 37.28 8.98 -0.50
C ILE A 452 38.34 10.08 -0.55
N ALA A 453 38.32 10.99 0.44
CA ALA A 453 39.36 12.02 0.54
C ALA A 453 40.72 11.37 0.82
N ASN A 454 41.76 11.76 0.07
CA ASN A 454 43.12 11.22 0.17
C ASN A 454 43.72 11.24 1.60
N ASN A 455 43.22 12.08 2.51
CA ASN A 455 43.69 12.09 3.89
C ASN A 455 43.33 10.82 4.69
N ALA A 456 42.38 10.01 4.23
CA ALA A 456 41.99 8.75 4.87
C ALA A 456 42.73 7.51 4.32
N ILE A 457 43.37 7.62 3.15
CA ILE A 457 44.10 6.54 2.48
C ILE A 457 45.47 7.12 2.15
N GLY A 458 46.50 6.80 2.93
CA GLY A 458 47.86 7.34 2.73
C GLY A 458 48.54 6.89 1.42
N LYS A 459 47.97 7.21 0.26
CA LYS A 459 48.53 6.99 -1.07
C LYS A 459 48.36 8.23 -1.93
N ASP A 460 49.49 8.78 -2.34
CA ASP A 460 49.63 9.86 -3.31
C ASP A 460 49.11 9.41 -4.68
N PHE A 461 48.00 9.97 -5.12
CA PHE A 461 47.59 9.94 -6.52
C PHE A 461 47.97 11.25 -7.20
N ASP A 462 48.43 11.13 -8.44
CA ASP A 462 49.08 12.14 -9.26
C ASP A 462 48.41 13.54 -9.22
N ASN A 463 49.19 14.56 -8.86
CA ASN A 463 48.79 15.95 -8.58
C ASN A 463 48.52 16.79 -9.86
N SER A 464 48.18 16.17 -10.99
CA SER A 464 48.22 16.85 -12.30
C SER A 464 46.95 17.66 -12.67
N LEU A 465 45.86 17.59 -11.91
CA LEU A 465 44.64 18.38 -12.17
C LEU A 465 44.05 18.89 -10.84
N VAL A 466 44.22 20.18 -10.55
CA VAL A 466 43.52 20.85 -9.44
C VAL A 466 42.05 20.98 -9.82
N LEU A 467 41.24 19.98 -9.48
CA LEU A 467 39.79 20.04 -9.65
C LEU A 467 39.19 21.00 -8.62
N GLN A 468 38.40 21.96 -9.09
CA GLN A 468 37.75 22.94 -8.23
C GLN A 468 36.54 22.30 -7.53
N LYS A 469 36.42 22.53 -6.22
CA LYS A 469 35.26 22.11 -5.43
C LYS A 469 34.10 23.06 -5.65
N MET A 470 32.92 22.52 -5.88
CA MET A 470 31.70 23.28 -6.14
C MET A 470 30.52 22.70 -5.36
N LEU A 471 29.60 23.57 -4.96
CA LEU A 471 28.37 23.18 -4.28
C LEU A 471 27.17 23.40 -5.20
N ILE A 472 26.49 22.31 -5.57
CA ILE A 472 25.27 22.33 -6.37
C ILE A 472 24.07 22.20 -5.44
N LEU A 473 23.11 23.10 -5.60
CA LEU A 473 21.84 23.15 -4.87
C LEU A 473 20.72 22.63 -5.77
N CYS A 474 20.10 21.52 -5.38
CA CYS A 474 18.99 20.90 -6.11
C CYS A 474 17.69 21.11 -5.32
N MET A 475 16.78 21.92 -5.87
CA MET A 475 15.55 22.33 -5.19
C MET A 475 14.33 21.55 -5.69
N GLU A 476 13.43 21.24 -4.77
CA GLU A 476 12.12 20.62 -5.04
C GLU A 476 11.19 21.60 -5.78
N ARG A 477 10.44 21.12 -6.77
CA ARG A 477 9.40 21.90 -7.46
C ARG A 477 8.09 21.89 -6.67
N ALA A 478 7.25 22.90 -6.90
CA ALA A 478 5.90 22.91 -6.32
C ALA A 478 5.10 21.66 -6.76
N ASN A 479 4.56 20.92 -5.79
CA ASN A 479 3.81 19.68 -5.98
C ASN A 479 4.61 18.51 -6.61
N GLU A 480 5.95 18.54 -6.55
CA GLU A 480 6.78 17.41 -7.00
C GLU A 480 6.67 16.25 -6.01
N ALA A 481 6.45 15.03 -6.52
CA ALA A 481 6.54 13.85 -5.68
C ALA A 481 8.01 13.61 -5.29
N LEU A 482 8.27 13.19 -4.04
CA LEU A 482 9.63 12.99 -3.52
C LEU A 482 10.47 12.06 -4.40
N LEU A 483 9.85 10.99 -4.90
CA LEU A 483 10.46 10.05 -5.86
C LEU A 483 10.96 10.74 -7.12
N SER A 484 10.13 11.59 -7.73
CA SER A 484 10.48 12.35 -8.94
C SER A 484 11.61 13.33 -8.67
N PHE A 485 11.61 13.95 -7.48
CA PHE A 485 12.66 14.86 -7.06
C PHE A 485 14.01 14.15 -6.96
N TYR A 486 14.07 12.99 -6.28
CA TYR A 486 15.30 12.20 -6.18
C TYR A 486 15.77 11.63 -7.51
N ASP A 487 14.87 11.04 -8.31
CA ASP A 487 15.19 10.44 -9.61
C ASP A 487 15.87 11.45 -10.54
N ARG A 488 15.36 12.69 -10.60
CA ARG A 488 15.98 13.76 -11.40
C ARG A 488 17.41 14.08 -10.96
N ILE A 489 17.66 14.12 -9.66
CA ILE A 489 19.00 14.42 -9.11
C ILE A 489 19.94 13.24 -9.37
N LEU A 490 19.49 12.00 -9.16
CA LEU A 490 20.29 10.81 -9.45
C LEU A 490 20.66 10.73 -10.95
N LYS A 491 19.72 11.02 -11.85
CA LYS A 491 19.98 11.10 -13.30
C LYS A 491 21.02 12.16 -13.65
N PHE A 492 20.91 13.35 -13.06
CA PHE A 492 21.89 14.42 -13.24
C PHE A 492 23.28 14.00 -12.71
N LEU A 493 23.32 13.43 -11.51
CA LEU A 493 24.54 12.96 -10.87
C LEU A 493 25.24 11.89 -11.71
N ARG A 494 24.51 10.86 -12.15
CA ARG A 494 25.05 9.80 -13.04
C ARG A 494 25.65 10.39 -14.31
N LYS A 495 24.99 11.38 -14.92
CA LYS A 495 25.49 12.07 -16.12
C LYS A 495 26.82 12.78 -15.87
N ILE A 496 26.93 13.56 -14.79
CA ILE A 496 28.16 14.32 -14.52
C ILE A 496 29.32 13.42 -14.08
N LEU A 497 29.03 12.35 -13.33
CA LEU A 497 30.03 11.35 -12.92
C LEU A 497 30.61 10.62 -14.14
N ALA A 498 29.77 10.27 -15.11
CA ALA A 498 30.22 9.68 -16.38
C ALA A 498 31.11 10.62 -17.23
N GLN A 499 31.10 11.93 -16.95
CA GLN A 499 31.94 12.93 -17.61
C GLN A 499 33.20 13.29 -16.78
N GLY A 500 33.49 12.54 -15.72
CA GLY A 500 34.69 12.71 -14.90
C GLY A 500 34.52 13.59 -13.67
N ALA A 501 33.29 14.01 -13.33
CA ALA A 501 33.05 14.67 -12.04
C ALA A 501 33.33 13.71 -10.88
N GLN A 502 33.83 14.23 -9.77
CA GLN A 502 34.02 13.48 -8.53
C GLN A 502 33.02 13.96 -7.48
N LEU A 503 32.21 13.04 -6.93
CA LEU A 503 31.28 13.36 -5.85
C LEU A 503 31.99 13.29 -4.50
N ILE A 504 32.02 14.39 -3.76
CA ILE A 504 32.66 14.46 -2.43
C ILE A 504 31.65 14.09 -1.36
N THR A 505 30.51 14.78 -1.31
CA THR A 505 29.46 14.50 -0.33
C THR A 505 28.11 15.03 -0.79
N THR A 506 27.04 14.56 -0.15
CA THR A 506 25.68 15.03 -0.38
C THR A 506 24.98 15.26 0.94
N LYS A 507 24.02 16.17 0.96
CA LYS A 507 23.11 16.36 2.09
C LYS A 507 21.69 16.51 1.59
N ASP A 508 20.74 15.91 2.30
CA ASP A 508 19.30 16.11 2.09
C ASP A 508 18.71 16.79 3.31
N MET A 509 17.96 17.87 3.10
CA MET A 509 17.39 18.68 4.18
C MET A 509 16.06 19.30 3.79
N ILE A 510 15.22 19.57 4.79
CA ILE A 510 13.96 20.30 4.60
C ILE A 510 14.14 21.72 5.12
N ILE A 511 13.89 22.72 4.27
CA ILE A 511 14.03 24.13 4.64
C ILE A 511 12.64 24.73 4.91
N ARG A 512 12.37 25.13 6.14
CA ARG A 512 11.15 25.87 6.51
C ARG A 512 11.39 27.38 6.51
N LYS A 513 10.31 28.16 6.50
CA LYS A 513 10.39 29.63 6.49
C LYS A 513 11.18 30.13 7.72
N LYS A 514 12.12 31.05 7.48
CA LYS A 514 12.99 31.70 8.49
C LYS A 514 14.08 30.82 9.12
N GLU A 515 14.32 29.60 8.64
CA GLU A 515 15.39 28.74 9.16
C GLU A 515 16.78 29.03 8.57
N LEU A 516 16.83 29.65 7.38
CA LEU A 516 18.08 30.08 6.74
C LEU A 516 18.16 31.62 6.64
N PRO A 517 19.38 32.19 6.60
CA PRO A 517 19.57 33.64 6.46
C PRO A 517 18.85 34.19 5.23
N SER A 518 18.21 35.35 5.38
CA SER A 518 17.46 36.03 4.31
C SER A 518 18.32 36.33 3.06
N SER A 519 19.61 36.58 3.23
CA SER A 519 20.59 36.78 2.15
C SER A 519 20.84 35.53 1.30
N PHE A 520 20.83 34.35 1.91
CA PHE A 520 20.97 33.08 1.19
C PHE A 520 19.70 32.72 0.44
N ILE A 521 18.55 32.91 1.10
CA ILE A 521 17.23 32.67 0.50
C ILE A 521 17.04 33.57 -0.72
N SER A 522 17.28 34.88 -0.60
CA SER A 522 17.08 35.82 -1.72
C SER A 522 17.99 35.54 -2.92
N LYS A 523 19.22 35.07 -2.70
CA LYS A 523 20.19 34.78 -3.78
C LYS A 523 19.97 33.41 -4.43
N TYR A 524 19.71 32.37 -3.64
CA TYR A 524 19.73 30.98 -4.14
C TYR A 524 18.38 30.26 -4.05
N ILE A 525 17.54 30.48 -3.03
CA ILE A 525 16.35 29.66 -2.73
C ILE A 525 15.05 30.48 -2.79
N LYS A 526 14.22 30.27 -3.82
CA LYS A 526 12.98 31.05 -4.04
C LYS A 526 11.85 30.76 -3.02
N SER A 527 11.86 29.61 -2.34
CA SER A 527 10.79 29.19 -1.41
C SER A 527 11.25 28.11 -0.42
N SER A 528 10.49 27.93 0.67
CA SER A 528 10.61 26.77 1.57
C SER A 528 10.28 25.46 0.84
N GLY A 529 10.99 24.37 1.15
CA GLY A 529 10.87 23.07 0.48
C GLY A 529 12.06 22.15 0.78
N ARG A 530 12.12 20.98 0.16
CA ARG A 530 13.29 20.08 0.27
C ARG A 530 14.45 20.56 -0.61
N LEU A 531 15.67 20.41 -0.10
CA LEU A 531 16.92 20.76 -0.77
C LEU A 531 17.90 19.60 -0.66
N VAL A 532 18.44 19.18 -1.79
CA VAL A 532 19.60 18.29 -1.84
C VAL A 532 20.82 19.09 -2.27
N THR A 533 21.92 18.97 -1.55
CA THR A 533 23.21 19.54 -1.93
C THR A 533 24.14 18.46 -2.45
N LEU A 534 24.87 18.77 -3.52
CA LEU A 534 25.92 17.93 -4.08
C LEU A 534 27.23 18.73 -4.02
N GLU A 535 28.19 18.30 -3.23
CA GLU A 535 29.56 18.82 -3.30
C GLU A 535 30.36 17.94 -4.25
N ILE A 536 30.88 18.55 -5.31
CA ILE A 536 31.63 17.87 -6.36
C ILE A 536 32.98 18.54 -6.59
N ALA A 537 33.96 17.78 -7.07
CA ALA A 537 35.19 18.32 -7.65
C ALA A 537 35.18 18.08 -9.16
N TRP A 538 35.22 19.16 -9.95
CA TRP A 538 35.19 19.08 -11.42
C TRP A 538 35.63 20.40 -12.09
N ASN A 539 35.48 20.50 -13.42
CA ASN A 539 35.69 21.72 -14.20
C ASN A 539 34.46 22.63 -14.15
N GLU A 540 34.65 23.91 -13.80
CA GLU A 540 33.56 24.87 -13.57
C GLU A 540 32.68 25.11 -14.82
N GLU A 541 33.29 25.17 -16.00
CA GLU A 541 32.58 25.40 -17.26
C GLU A 541 31.71 24.19 -17.63
N GLU A 542 32.19 22.97 -17.39
CA GLU A 542 31.41 21.74 -17.59
C GLU A 542 30.19 21.67 -16.65
N VAL A 543 30.37 22.07 -15.38
CA VAL A 543 29.30 22.13 -14.38
C VAL A 543 28.23 23.14 -14.79
N LYS A 544 28.64 24.38 -15.12
CA LYS A 544 27.72 25.43 -15.56
C LYS A 544 26.96 25.02 -16.82
N ARG A 545 27.63 24.39 -17.79
CA ARG A 545 27.00 23.90 -19.02
C ARG A 545 25.95 22.83 -18.73
N ASN A 546 26.29 21.84 -17.90
CA ASN A 546 25.36 20.76 -17.54
C ASN A 546 24.16 21.28 -16.73
N ILE A 547 24.34 22.23 -15.82
CA ILE A 547 23.24 22.81 -15.04
C ILE A 547 22.30 23.65 -15.91
N ARG A 548 22.83 24.44 -16.86
CA ARG A 548 21.99 25.16 -17.84
C ARG A 548 21.07 24.23 -18.62
N MET A 549 21.52 23.00 -18.90
CA MET A 549 20.72 21.97 -19.57
C MET A 549 19.73 21.24 -18.64
N ALA A 550 19.93 21.28 -17.32
CA ALA A 550 19.25 20.41 -16.35
C ALA A 550 18.02 21.03 -15.63
N SER A 551 17.61 22.26 -15.99
CA SER A 551 16.46 23.06 -15.45
C SER A 551 16.86 24.20 -14.50
N ASP A 552 15.95 25.16 -14.34
CA ASP A 552 15.94 26.27 -13.37
C ASP A 552 15.95 25.87 -11.87
N THR A 553 15.89 24.58 -11.57
CA THR A 553 15.81 24.02 -10.20
C THR A 553 17.14 23.52 -9.65
N MET A 554 18.24 23.69 -10.40
CA MET A 554 19.61 23.44 -9.95
C MET A 554 20.42 24.73 -10.03
N LYS A 555 21.23 25.02 -9.01
CA LYS A 555 22.11 26.20 -8.97
C LYS A 555 23.49 25.83 -8.44
N VAL A 556 24.54 26.49 -8.96
CA VAL A 556 25.88 26.44 -8.38
C VAL A 556 26.02 27.60 -7.41
N VAL A 557 26.60 27.36 -6.24
CA VAL A 557 27.02 28.42 -5.32
C VAL A 557 28.29 29.05 -5.87
N GLU A 558 28.32 30.39 -5.96
CA GLU A 558 29.51 31.12 -6.41
C GLU A 558 30.71 30.86 -5.48
N ASP A 559 31.92 30.80 -6.05
CA ASP A 559 33.15 30.45 -5.30
C ASP A 559 33.37 31.29 -4.04
N ARG A 560 33.12 32.61 -4.13
CA ARG A 560 33.26 33.54 -3.00
C ARG A 560 32.34 33.19 -1.82
N ASP A 561 31.26 32.47 -2.07
CA ASP A 561 30.26 32.11 -1.08
C ASP A 561 30.36 30.63 -0.64
N PHE A 562 31.19 29.83 -1.32
CA PHE A 562 31.24 28.38 -1.18
C PHE A 562 31.48 27.93 0.27
N GLU A 563 32.56 28.38 0.91
CA GLU A 563 32.90 27.98 2.28
C GLU A 563 31.83 28.37 3.29
N HIS A 564 31.32 29.60 3.17
CA HIS A 564 30.32 30.14 4.09
C HIS A 564 29.01 29.35 4.04
N TYR A 565 28.48 29.07 2.85
CA TYR A 565 27.23 28.32 2.72
C TYR A 565 27.40 26.82 2.89
N ARG A 566 28.53 26.24 2.48
CA ARG A 566 28.84 24.81 2.75
C ARG A 566 28.77 24.53 4.23
N ALA A 567 29.50 25.29 5.06
CA ALA A 567 29.56 25.07 6.50
C ALA A 567 28.17 25.21 7.16
N ASN A 568 27.41 26.25 6.79
CA ASN A 568 26.08 26.51 7.35
C ASN A 568 25.06 25.42 6.97
N LEU A 569 24.99 25.04 5.70
CA LEU A 569 24.07 24.01 5.23
C LEU A 569 24.41 22.64 5.81
N TYR A 570 25.68 22.33 6.01
CA TYR A 570 26.10 21.04 6.54
C TYR A 570 25.77 20.92 8.01
N ARG A 571 26.02 21.98 8.79
CA ARG A 571 25.60 22.06 10.18
C ARG A 571 24.08 21.95 10.31
N PHE A 572 23.33 22.65 9.44
CA PHE A 572 21.88 22.58 9.44
C PHE A 572 21.36 21.17 9.11
N ALA A 573 21.90 20.53 8.07
CA ALA A 573 21.56 19.15 7.71
C ALA A 573 21.86 18.18 8.85
N GLN A 574 23.03 18.33 9.50
CA GLN A 574 23.44 17.50 10.61
C GLN A 574 22.47 17.60 11.81
N MET A 575 22.04 18.82 12.15
CA MET A 575 21.05 19.03 13.21
C MET A 575 19.72 18.32 12.91
N GLN A 576 19.30 18.27 11.64
CA GLN A 576 18.08 17.55 11.25
C GLN A 576 18.24 16.03 11.35
N THR A 577 19.43 15.50 11.06
CA THR A 577 19.71 14.06 11.18
C THR A 577 19.92 13.58 12.61
N GLU A 578 20.35 14.45 13.54
CA GLU A 578 20.57 14.08 14.95
C GLU A 578 19.28 14.12 15.81
N ILE A 579 18.22 14.78 15.32
CA ILE A 579 16.91 14.87 15.98
C ILE A 579 15.97 13.72 15.55
N CYS A 580 16.30 13.00 14.48
CA CYS A 580 15.57 11.83 13.95
C CYS A 580 16.25 10.52 14.33
#